data_AF-A0A158L4C1-F1
#
_entry.id   AF-A0A158L4C1-F1
#
_cell.length_a   1.000
_cell.length_b   1.000
_cell.length_c   1.000
_cell.angle_alpha   90.00
_cell.angle_beta   90.00
_cell.angle_gamma   90.00
#
_symmetry.space_group_name_H-M   'P 1'
#
loop_
_entity.id
_entity.type
_entity.pdbx_description
1 polymer ?
#
loop_
_entity_poly.entity_id
_entity_poly.type
_entity_poly.pdbx_seq_one_letter_code
_entity_poly.pdbx_strand_id
1 'polypeptide(L)'
;MLKEPVPVNVFEVGQQLHTVKQELIKRRAEAVGGLSVVDERKVASAFYKFVQVNMGFSQATTAQYVRVYERFACSKHRSKVEELFTAGELAMLASLSDDELDDVVSAKEADPNMTRMQLKQFLEAWKAA
;
A
#
# COMPACT_ATOMS: atom_id res chain seq x y z
N MET A 1 -11.12 15.01 26.35
CA MET A 1 -10.77 15.37 24.96
C MET A 1 -10.29 14.10 24.26
N LEU A 2 -11.12 13.50 23.40
CA LEU A 2 -10.68 12.43 22.53
C LEU A 2 -9.76 13.08 21.48
N LYS A 3 -8.47 12.72 21.48
CA LYS A 3 -7.58 13.10 20.38
C LYS A 3 -8.21 12.52 19.11
N GLU A 4 -8.52 13.37 18.13
CA GLU A 4 -8.89 12.89 16.81
C GLU A 4 -7.79 11.91 16.34
N PRO A 5 -8.16 10.73 15.81
CA PRO A 5 -7.17 9.79 15.33
C PRO A 5 -6.38 10.47 14.21
N VAL A 6 -5.07 10.61 14.41
CA VAL A 6 -4.16 11.13 13.39
C VAL A 6 -4.31 10.24 12.15
N PRO A 7 -4.56 10.80 10.96
CA PRO A 7 -4.63 10.03 9.72
C PRO A 7 -3.35 9.21 9.55
N VAL A 8 -3.50 7.91 9.28
CA VAL A 8 -2.35 7.04 9.04
C VAL A 8 -1.70 7.43 7.72
N ASN A 9 -0.44 7.88 7.75
CA ASN A 9 0.35 8.02 6.53
C ASN A 9 0.75 6.61 6.04
N VAL A 10 0.06 6.12 5.00
CA VAL A 10 0.29 4.78 4.44
C VAL A 10 1.67 4.62 3.82
N PHE A 11 2.32 5.71 3.38
CA PHE A 11 3.66 5.64 2.82
C PHE A 11 4.71 5.43 3.90
N GLU A 12 4.61 6.16 5.02
CA GLU A 12 5.51 5.97 6.17
C GLU A 12 5.35 4.58 6.77
N VAL A 13 4.11 4.17 7.06
CA VAL A 13 3.85 2.84 7.63
C VAL A 13 4.21 1.74 6.63
N GLY A 14 3.86 1.91 5.35
CA GLY A 14 4.20 0.96 4.30
C GLY A 14 5.70 0.81 4.09
N GLN A 15 6.49 1.89 4.20
CA GLN A 15 7.95 1.84 4.18
C GLN A 15 8.49 1.00 5.33
N GLN A 16 8.02 1.26 6.56
CA GLN A 16 8.44 0.48 7.73
C GLN A 16 8.12 -0.99 7.58
N LEU A 17 6.90 -1.32 7.15
CA LEU A 17 6.48 -2.69 6.90
C LEU A 17 7.30 -3.36 5.80
N HIS A 18 7.58 -2.66 4.71
CA HIS A 18 8.42 -3.15 3.62
C HIS A 18 9.85 -3.42 4.12
N THR A 19 10.45 -2.51 4.87
CA THR A 19 11.78 -2.71 5.47
C THR A 19 11.82 -3.94 6.38
N VAL A 20 10.83 -4.11 7.27
CA VAL A 20 10.74 -5.28 8.15
C VAL A 20 10.61 -6.57 7.33
N LYS A 21 9.78 -6.58 6.29
CA LYS A 21 9.61 -7.71 5.37
C LYS A 21 10.95 -8.08 4.71
N GLN A 22 11.67 -7.10 4.15
CA GLN A 22 12.95 -7.33 3.49
C GLN A 22 14.02 -7.84 4.45
N GLU A 23 14.07 -7.32 5.69
CA GLU A 23 15.02 -7.80 6.71
C GLU A 23 14.76 -9.27 7.09
N LEU A 24 13.50 -9.69 7.22
CA LEU A 24 13.16 -11.09 7.51
C LEU A 24 13.51 -12.02 6.34
N ILE A 25 13.27 -11.58 5.11
CA ILE A 25 13.66 -12.29 3.88
C ILE A 25 15.19 -12.47 3.85
N LYS A 26 15.94 -11.37 4.03
CA LYS A 26 17.40 -11.36 4.03
C LYS A 26 17.98 -12.31 5.07
N ARG A 27 17.56 -12.19 6.34
CA ARG A 27 18.04 -13.06 7.43
C ARG A 27 17.75 -14.53 7.15
N ARG A 28 16.60 -14.85 6.56
CA ARG A 28 16.28 -16.24 6.20
C ARG A 28 17.18 -16.72 5.08
N ALA A 29 17.36 -15.93 4.01
CA ALA A 29 18.22 -16.27 2.89
C ALA A 29 19.67 -16.51 3.33
N GLU A 30 20.21 -15.66 4.21
CA GLU A 30 21.54 -15.81 4.80
C GLU A 30 21.67 -17.09 5.64
N ALA A 31 20.64 -17.44 6.42
CA ALA A 31 20.66 -18.61 7.29
C ALA A 31 20.56 -19.94 6.53
N VAL A 32 19.94 -19.97 5.35
CA VAL A 32 19.68 -21.22 4.59
C VAL A 32 20.37 -21.28 3.22
N GLY A 33 21.11 -20.24 2.82
CA GLY A 33 21.87 -20.22 1.56
C GLY A 33 21.03 -19.96 0.31
N GLY A 34 19.88 -19.30 0.45
CA GLY A 34 18.87 -19.07 -0.61
C GLY A 34 17.45 -19.37 -0.13
N LEU A 35 16.42 -18.90 -0.84
CA LEU A 35 15.03 -19.09 -0.43
C LEU A 35 14.33 -20.14 -1.29
N SER A 36 13.78 -21.16 -0.63
CA SER A 36 12.77 -22.03 -1.23
C SER A 36 11.36 -21.45 -1.04
N VAL A 37 10.38 -21.97 -1.79
CA VAL A 37 8.95 -21.63 -1.59
C VAL A 37 8.48 -21.91 -0.15
N VAL A 38 9.05 -22.93 0.51
CA VAL A 38 8.72 -23.24 1.91
C VAL A 38 9.27 -22.15 2.84
N ASP A 39 10.47 -21.64 2.57
CA ASP A 39 11.08 -20.56 3.35
C ASP A 39 10.33 -19.26 3.16
N GLU A 40 9.91 -18.93 1.94
CA GLU A 40 9.08 -17.76 1.66
C GLU A 40 7.78 -17.77 2.46
N ARG A 41 7.09 -18.92 2.53
CA ARG A 41 5.86 -19.07 3.33
C ARG A 41 6.12 -18.90 4.83
N LYS A 42 7.24 -19.41 5.34
CA LYS A 42 7.64 -19.24 6.74
C LYS A 42 7.94 -17.78 7.05
N VAL A 43 8.66 -17.08 6.16
CA VAL A 43 8.97 -15.66 6.30
C VAL A 43 7.68 -14.83 6.27
N ALA A 44 6.77 -15.08 5.32
CA ALA A 44 5.49 -14.38 5.25
C ALA A 44 4.67 -14.58 6.53
N SER A 45 4.60 -15.80 7.05
CA SER A 45 3.88 -16.09 8.30
C SER A 45 4.51 -15.38 9.51
N ALA A 46 5.85 -15.39 9.59
CA ALA A 46 6.58 -14.69 10.64
C ALA A 46 6.40 -13.17 10.56
N PHE A 47 6.42 -12.62 9.34
CA PHE A 47 6.20 -11.20 9.08
C PHE A 47 4.81 -10.76 9.58
N TYR A 48 3.74 -11.42 9.16
CA TYR A 48 2.39 -11.03 9.60
C TYR A 48 2.20 -11.20 11.10
N LYS A 49 2.73 -12.27 11.70
CA LYS A 49 2.68 -12.45 13.16
C LYS A 49 3.44 -11.35 13.88
N PHE A 50 4.63 -10.99 13.40
CA PHE A 50 5.44 -9.90 13.98
C PHE A 50 4.69 -8.58 13.92
N VAL A 51 4.14 -8.21 12.76
CA VAL A 51 3.41 -6.95 12.58
C VAL A 51 2.16 -6.90 13.46
N GLN A 52 1.40 -8.00 13.54
CA GLN A 52 0.22 -8.05 14.40
C GLN A 52 0.58 -7.85 15.87
N VAL A 53 1.64 -8.51 16.37
CA VAL A 53 2.04 -8.43 17.78
C VAL A 53 2.65 -7.08 18.14
N ASN A 54 3.48 -6.51 17.27
CA ASN A 54 4.28 -5.33 17.59
C ASN A 54 3.64 -4.01 17.14
N MET A 55 2.78 -4.05 16.12
CA MET A 55 2.16 -2.86 15.52
C MET A 55 0.64 -2.87 15.58
N GLY A 56 0.02 -4.00 15.95
CA GLY A 56 -1.43 -4.12 16.08
C GLY A 56 -2.21 -4.16 14.75
N PHE A 57 -1.52 -4.20 13.61
CA PHE A 57 -2.20 -4.28 12.31
C PHE A 57 -2.66 -5.69 11.99
N SER A 58 -3.85 -5.79 11.40
CA SER A 58 -4.34 -7.06 10.84
C SER A 58 -3.49 -7.48 9.64
N GLN A 59 -3.52 -8.76 9.29
CA GLN A 59 -2.88 -9.25 8.07
C GLN A 59 -3.41 -8.55 6.82
N ALA A 60 -4.72 -8.29 6.75
CA ALA A 60 -5.34 -7.60 5.61
C ALA A 60 -4.83 -6.15 5.47
N THR A 61 -4.81 -5.39 6.58
CA THR A 61 -4.28 -4.03 6.63
C THR A 61 -2.80 -4.00 6.26
N THR A 62 -2.02 -4.92 6.81
CA THR A 62 -0.59 -5.05 6.53
C THR A 62 -0.33 -5.29 5.04
N ALA A 63 -1.04 -6.25 4.44
CA ALA A 63 -0.93 -6.56 3.03
C ALA A 63 -1.31 -5.36 2.15
N GLN A 64 -2.37 -4.64 2.51
CA GLN A 64 -2.78 -3.43 1.81
C GLN A 64 -1.70 -2.34 1.85
N TYR A 65 -1.16 -2.03 3.02
CA TYR A 65 -0.16 -0.96 3.17
C TYR A 65 1.15 -1.30 2.46
N VAL A 66 1.62 -2.54 2.57
CA VAL A 66 2.80 -3.00 1.82
C VAL A 66 2.57 -2.88 0.32
N ARG A 67 1.42 -3.34 -0.20
CA ARG A 67 1.10 -3.27 -1.63
C ARG A 67 1.04 -1.83 -2.13
N VAL A 68 0.40 -0.94 -1.38
CA VAL A 68 0.31 0.49 -1.72
C VAL A 68 1.71 1.10 -1.77
N TYR A 69 2.54 0.86 -0.76
CA TYR A 69 3.90 1.37 -0.74
C TYR A 69 4.74 0.80 -1.90
N GLU A 70 4.76 -0.51 -2.10
CA GLU A 70 5.49 -1.16 -3.18
C GLU A 70 5.09 -0.62 -4.57
N ARG A 71 3.81 -0.31 -4.78
CA ARG A 71 3.32 0.24 -6.06
C ARG A 71 3.72 1.70 -6.27
N PHE A 72 3.57 2.54 -5.25
CA PHE A 72 3.61 4.00 -5.42
C PHE A 72 4.89 4.67 -4.90
N ALA A 73 5.74 3.98 -4.14
CA ALA A 73 6.96 4.56 -3.57
C ALA A 73 7.88 5.20 -4.62
N CYS A 74 7.94 4.62 -5.83
CA CYS A 74 8.75 5.10 -6.94
C CYS A 74 7.92 5.65 -8.11
N SER A 75 6.61 5.88 -7.92
CA SER A 75 5.74 6.39 -8.99
C SER A 75 6.04 7.86 -9.30
N LYS A 76 5.91 8.26 -10.57
CA LYS A 76 5.99 9.69 -10.96
C LYS A 76 4.95 10.55 -10.22
N HIS A 77 3.85 9.93 -9.79
CA HIS A 77 2.78 10.58 -9.04
C HIS A 77 2.92 10.50 -7.53
N ARG A 78 4.00 9.95 -6.96
CA ARG A 78 4.15 9.67 -5.52
C ARG A 78 3.58 10.80 -4.66
N SER A 79 4.06 12.03 -4.85
CA SER A 79 3.65 13.16 -4.00
C SER A 79 2.15 13.45 -4.10
N LYS A 80 1.59 13.36 -5.31
CA LYS A 80 0.16 13.61 -5.56
C LYS A 80 -0.71 12.51 -5.00
N VAL A 81 -0.29 11.25 -5.13
CA VAL A 81 -1.07 10.13 -4.59
C VAL A 81 -1.06 10.11 -3.05
N GLU A 82 0.01 10.57 -2.41
CA GLU A 82 0.07 10.76 -0.95
C GLU A 82 -0.83 11.90 -0.46
N GLU A 83 -0.85 13.02 -1.19
CA GLU A 83 -1.60 14.21 -0.80
C GLU A 83 -3.12 14.03 -1.02
N LEU A 84 -3.52 13.43 -2.14
CA LEU A 84 -4.90 13.47 -2.61
C LEU A 84 -5.74 12.25 -2.24
N PHE A 85 -5.12 11.11 -1.93
CA PHE A 85 -5.83 9.85 -1.79
C PHE A 85 -5.63 9.22 -0.41
N THR A 86 -6.72 8.68 0.11
CA THR A 86 -6.71 7.86 1.31
C THR A 86 -6.09 6.49 1.02
N ALA A 87 -5.62 5.79 2.05
CA ALA A 87 -5.10 4.43 1.92
C ALA A 87 -6.09 3.44 1.26
N GLY A 88 -7.40 3.64 1.47
CA GLY A 88 -8.45 2.82 0.87
C GLY A 88 -8.66 3.08 -0.62
N GLU A 89 -8.46 4.33 -1.06
CA GLU A 89 -8.51 4.69 -2.47
C GLU A 89 -7.25 4.21 -3.20
N LEU A 90 -6.07 4.43 -2.61
CA LEU A 90 -4.79 3.94 -3.14
C LEU A 90 -4.80 2.43 -3.37
N ALA A 91 -5.45 1.66 -2.50
CA ALA A 91 -5.61 0.22 -2.68
C ALA A 91 -6.41 -0.15 -3.96
N MET A 92 -7.36 0.68 -4.38
CA MET A 92 -8.10 0.48 -5.64
C MET A 92 -7.25 0.82 -6.86
N LEU A 93 -6.37 1.81 -6.71
CA LEU A 93 -5.48 2.29 -7.77
C LEU A 93 -4.23 1.41 -7.94
N ALA A 94 -3.93 0.54 -6.99
CA ALA A 94 -2.67 -0.22 -6.95
C ALA A 94 -2.48 -1.20 -8.14
N SER A 95 -3.50 -1.43 -8.97
CA SER A 95 -3.38 -2.22 -10.21
C SER A 95 -3.10 -1.38 -11.47
N LEU A 96 -3.26 -0.05 -11.40
CA LEU A 96 -3.05 0.85 -12.53
C LEU A 96 -1.55 1.13 -12.71
N SER A 97 -1.10 1.31 -13.94
CA SER A 97 0.23 1.83 -14.31
C SER A 97 0.34 3.34 -14.08
N ASP A 98 1.54 3.90 -14.21
CA ASP A 98 1.73 5.34 -13.98
C ASP A 98 1.05 6.20 -15.05
N ASP A 99 0.93 5.71 -16.27
CA ASP A 99 0.25 6.44 -17.36
C ASP A 99 -1.27 6.42 -17.16
N GLU A 100 -1.82 5.31 -16.66
CA GLU A 100 -3.24 5.23 -16.30
C GLU A 100 -3.60 6.09 -15.07
N LEU A 101 -2.61 6.49 -14.27
CA LEU A 101 -2.83 7.39 -13.12
C LEU A 101 -2.93 8.85 -13.52
N ASP A 102 -2.43 9.27 -14.69
CA ASP A 102 -2.46 10.67 -15.11
C ASP A 102 -3.90 11.23 -15.09
N ASP A 103 -4.85 10.48 -15.68
CA ASP A 103 -6.27 10.84 -15.73
C ASP A 103 -6.91 10.83 -14.34
N VAL A 104 -6.57 9.83 -13.52
CA VAL A 104 -7.16 9.64 -12.18
C VAL A 104 -6.70 10.74 -11.23
N VAL A 105 -5.40 11.07 -11.25
CA VAL A 105 -4.84 12.16 -10.46
C VAL A 105 -5.45 13.48 -10.90
N SER A 106 -5.52 13.76 -12.20
CA SER A 106 -6.13 14.98 -12.73
C SER A 106 -7.60 15.13 -12.31
N ALA A 107 -8.37 14.03 -12.35
CA ALA A 107 -9.77 14.04 -11.90
C ALA A 107 -9.92 14.33 -10.41
N LYS A 108 -9.05 13.76 -9.56
CA LYS A 108 -9.05 14.00 -8.11
C LYS A 108 -8.53 15.39 -7.74
N GLU A 109 -7.62 15.97 -8.52
CA GLU A 109 -7.20 17.37 -8.34
C GLU A 109 -8.33 18.35 -8.67
N ALA A 110 -9.11 18.06 -9.71
CA ALA A 110 -10.26 18.87 -10.10
C ALA A 110 -11.43 18.75 -9.08
N ASP A 111 -11.58 17.60 -8.44
CA ASP A 111 -12.52 17.38 -7.35
C ASP A 111 -11.86 16.66 -6.15
N PRO A 112 -11.18 17.41 -5.26
CA PRO A 112 -10.51 16.85 -4.09
C PRO A 112 -11.46 16.13 -3.12
N ASN A 113 -12.75 16.48 -3.16
CA ASN A 113 -13.79 15.88 -2.31
C ASN A 113 -14.43 14.64 -2.95
N MET A 114 -13.99 14.23 -4.15
CA MET A 114 -14.48 13.03 -4.82
C MET A 114 -14.41 11.85 -3.85
N THR A 115 -15.55 11.28 -3.52
CA THR A 115 -15.60 10.16 -2.58
C THR A 115 -15.00 8.91 -3.20
N ARG A 116 -14.59 7.96 -2.36
CA ARG A 116 -14.16 6.63 -2.81
C ARG A 116 -15.17 5.94 -3.75
N MET A 117 -16.47 6.14 -3.52
CA MET A 117 -17.52 5.57 -4.37
C MET A 117 -17.57 6.24 -5.75
N GLN A 118 -17.46 7.57 -5.80
CA GLN A 118 -17.35 8.31 -7.07
C GLN A 118 -16.08 7.95 -7.82
N LEU A 119 -14.94 7.81 -7.12
CA LEU A 119 -13.69 7.33 -7.72
C LEU A 119 -13.87 5.94 -8.34
N LYS A 120 -14.56 5.03 -7.65
CA LYS A 120 -14.87 3.71 -8.21
C LYS A 120 -15.72 3.81 -9.49
N GLN A 121 -16.78 4.61 -9.48
CA GLN A 121 -17.63 4.82 -10.65
C GLN A 121 -16.86 5.45 -11.82
N PHE A 122 -15.98 6.41 -11.53
CA PHE A 122 -15.08 7.02 -12.51
C PHE A 122 -14.19 5.96 -13.18
N LEU A 123 -13.54 5.11 -12.38
CA LEU A 123 -12.67 4.04 -12.90
C LEU A 123 -13.43 3.00 -13.74
N GLU A 124 -14.67 2.67 -13.36
CA GLU A 124 -15.53 1.75 -14.11
C GLU A 124 -15.92 2.35 -15.47
N ALA A 125 -16.28 3.63 -15.51
CA ALA A 125 -16.60 4.33 -16.76
C ALA A 125 -15.35 4.50 -17.66
N TRP A 126 -14.21 4.87 -17.08
CA TRP A 126 -12.96 5.05 -17.80
C TRP A 126 -12.45 3.77 -18.45
N LYS A 127 -12.58 2.61 -17.80
CA LYS A 127 -12.20 1.30 -18.38
C LYS A 127 -13.15 0.78 -19.47
N ALA A 128 -14.36 1.32 -19.54
CA ALA A 128 -15.37 0.92 -20.52
C ALA A 128 -15.33 1.76 -21.80
N ALA A 129 -14.58 2.86 -21.80
CA ALA A 129 -14.34 3.74 -22.94
C ALA A 129 -13.17 3.21 -23.80
#